data_AF-A0A5B9QC82-F1
#
_entry.id   AF-A0A5B9QC82-F1
#
_cell.length_a   1.000
_cell.length_b   1.000
_cell.length_c   1.000
_cell.angle_alpha   90.00
_cell.angle_beta   90.00
_cell.angle_gamma   90.00
#
_symmetry.space_group_name_H-M   'P 1'
#
loop_
_entity.id
_entity.type
_entity.pdbx_description
1 polymer ?
#
loop_
_entity_poly.entity_id
_entity_poly.type
_entity_poly.pdbx_seq_one_letter_code
_entity_poly.pdbx_strand_id
1 'polypeptide(L)'
;MGDSYYVRIRGRVNGPFDEKKLAELVQRGQLGRSHEVSLDGYTWSDAGSIAHLFVKPKQTESPQKTIPKAQETGNRAAVLPQPQPPPAEWYYAVDGNRKGPVTWAALQSKASAGEVASTTLVWKQGMTDWLAAADITDLINNSGKSISSSGIGSPNSTSAMSWGELFPVFGVLNDGSWTLAWVQCLAVALLFPLVALEYHGIETLELTWAALTFSLYFSLLWTAFFHWCIDPSRISPWRMAGVWLFTATLGMLGAVIGSMIVMPFLGDFLTNPSEASFLKRFVGWTFGVGLTEESGKLLALLVVASHLKVDKLPRTYCFLGVVSGLAFGTIEAVAYTHGYVAQHENSTDPSSQTYGVLLFLFMLRWLSLPLLHAVWAGLAGYFLGLSYYARHNSWGWVLRGVLIAAVLHGLYDLGAGDESYSWVAIAAAATSLALLVGYLRSEDTMIDRVSSYEPKPANVH
;
A
#
# COMPACT_ATOMS: atom_id res chain seq x y z
N MET A 1 8.36 15.98 -35.59
CA MET A 1 7.58 15.84 -34.34
C MET A 1 8.23 14.69 -33.60
N GLY A 2 8.86 14.95 -32.46
CA GLY A 2 9.50 13.91 -31.66
C GLY A 2 8.47 13.20 -30.79
N ASP A 3 8.70 11.93 -30.49
CA ASP A 3 7.83 11.15 -29.62
C ASP A 3 7.79 11.78 -28.22
N SER A 4 6.58 11.90 -27.66
CA SER A 4 6.33 12.44 -26.33
C SER A 4 6.00 11.31 -25.37
N TYR A 5 6.63 11.31 -24.20
CA TYR A 5 6.55 10.22 -23.24
C TYR A 5 5.98 10.69 -21.90
N TYR A 6 5.11 9.88 -21.33
CA TYR A 6 4.65 9.98 -19.95
C TYR A 6 5.45 9.00 -19.09
N VAL A 7 5.73 9.39 -17.85
CA VAL A 7 6.47 8.60 -16.87
C VAL A 7 5.63 8.46 -15.62
N ARG A 8 5.47 7.24 -15.12
CA ARG A 8 4.82 6.99 -13.83
C ARG A 8 5.86 6.66 -12.77
N ILE A 9 5.93 7.51 -11.75
CA ILE A 9 6.84 7.38 -10.61
C ILE A 9 5.99 7.40 -9.34
N ARG A 10 6.04 6.31 -8.55
CA ARG A 10 5.27 6.18 -7.29
C ARG A 10 3.78 6.48 -7.46
N GLY A 11 3.17 5.92 -8.52
CA GLY A 11 1.75 6.07 -8.83
C GLY A 11 1.32 7.41 -9.44
N ARG A 12 2.23 8.39 -9.56
CA ARG A 12 1.94 9.69 -10.21
C ARG A 12 2.44 9.70 -11.66
N VAL A 13 1.56 10.05 -12.59
CA VAL A 13 1.88 10.26 -14.00
C VAL A 13 2.42 11.67 -14.20
N ASN A 14 3.60 11.78 -14.80
CA ASN A 14 4.28 13.04 -15.11
C ASN A 14 4.61 13.08 -16.61
N GLY A 15 4.55 14.25 -17.22
CA GLY A 15 4.80 14.46 -18.65
C GLY A 15 3.71 15.32 -19.30
N PRO A 16 3.68 15.40 -20.65
CA PRO A 16 4.58 14.71 -21.58
C PRO A 16 6.01 15.28 -21.56
N PHE A 17 7.01 14.40 -21.67
CA PHE A 17 8.42 14.72 -21.78
C PHE A 17 8.97 14.30 -23.14
N ASP A 18 9.94 15.04 -23.66
CA ASP A 18 10.70 14.62 -24.83
C ASP A 18 11.84 13.67 -24.44
N GLU A 19 12.44 13.02 -25.43
CA GLU A 19 13.54 12.06 -25.23
C GLU A 19 14.76 12.69 -24.52
N LYS A 20 15.03 13.97 -24.77
CA LYS A 20 16.11 14.72 -24.10
C LYS A 20 15.83 14.85 -22.60
N LYS A 21 14.60 15.21 -22.23
CA LYS A 21 14.21 15.35 -20.84
C LYS A 21 14.19 14.02 -20.10
N LEU A 22 13.81 12.94 -20.77
CA LEU A 22 13.94 11.58 -20.24
C LEU A 22 15.40 11.21 -19.95
N ALA A 23 16.32 11.49 -20.88
CA ALA A 23 17.74 11.25 -20.67
C ALA A 23 18.30 12.04 -19.48
N GLU A 24 17.87 13.29 -19.28
CA GLU A 24 18.21 14.07 -18.08
C GLU A 24 17.70 13.43 -16.78
N LEU A 25 16.47 12.91 -16.77
CA LEU A 25 15.88 12.24 -15.61
C LEU A 25 16.63 10.95 -15.26
N VAL A 26 17.06 10.18 -16.27
CA VAL A 26 17.90 9.00 -16.09
C VAL A 26 19.27 9.39 -15.51
N GLN A 27 19.92 10.42 -16.07
CA GLN A 27 21.22 10.89 -15.59
C GLN A 27 21.17 11.38 -14.14
N ARG A 28 20.06 11.99 -13.72
CA ARG A 28 19.82 12.46 -12.35
C ARG A 28 19.37 11.37 -11.38
N GLY A 29 19.22 10.12 -11.84
CA GLY A 29 18.72 9.00 -11.04
C GLY A 29 17.25 9.10 -10.66
N GLN A 30 16.50 10.01 -11.29
CA GLN A 30 15.07 10.21 -11.08
C GLN A 30 14.21 9.27 -11.93
N LEU A 31 14.81 8.64 -12.96
CA LEU A 31 14.18 7.62 -13.79
C LEU A 31 15.09 6.39 -13.89
N GLY A 32 14.66 5.28 -13.29
CA GLY A 32 15.32 3.97 -13.35
C GLY A 32 14.65 3.02 -14.34
N ARG A 33 15.32 1.92 -14.70
CA ARG A 33 14.83 0.94 -15.72
C ARG A 33 13.49 0.28 -15.38
N SER A 34 13.16 0.18 -14.09
CA SER A 34 11.91 -0.40 -13.57
C SER A 34 10.76 0.59 -13.39
N HIS A 35 10.97 1.86 -13.77
CA HIS A 35 9.88 2.84 -13.78
C HIS A 35 9.06 2.67 -15.06
N GLU A 36 7.78 3.00 -15.00
CA GLU A 36 6.89 2.82 -16.14
C GLU A 36 6.92 4.06 -17.05
N VAL A 37 7.03 3.84 -18.35
CA VAL A 37 6.94 4.84 -19.42
C VAL A 37 5.84 4.49 -20.40
N SER A 38 5.22 5.51 -20.97
CA SER A 38 4.09 5.37 -21.87
C SER A 38 4.13 6.44 -22.96
N LEU A 39 3.82 6.07 -24.20
CA LEU A 39 3.70 7.03 -25.32
C LEU A 39 2.31 7.67 -25.38
N ASP A 40 1.30 6.99 -24.84
CA ASP A 40 -0.12 7.35 -24.95
C ASP A 40 -0.75 7.73 -23.60
N GLY A 41 -0.07 7.49 -22.48
CA GLY A 41 -0.56 7.71 -21.12
C GLY A 41 -1.40 6.54 -20.56
N TYR A 42 -1.67 5.50 -21.36
CA TYR A 42 -2.57 4.39 -21.02
C TYR A 42 -1.86 3.03 -21.07
N THR A 43 -0.97 2.84 -22.04
CA THR A 43 -0.15 1.63 -22.23
C THR A 43 1.21 1.85 -21.59
N TRP A 44 1.49 1.12 -20.52
CA TRP A 44 2.71 1.28 -19.72
C TRP A 44 3.70 0.16 -20.02
N SER A 45 4.96 0.54 -20.17
CA SER A 45 6.09 -0.35 -20.41
C SER A 45 7.25 0.02 -19.48
N ASP A 46 8.11 -0.93 -19.14
CA ASP A 46 9.32 -0.62 -18.37
C ASP A 46 10.19 0.38 -19.15
N ALA A 47 10.70 1.41 -18.47
CA ALA A 47 11.63 2.38 -19.05
C ALA A 47 12.84 1.69 -19.68
N GLY A 48 13.27 0.55 -19.11
CA GLY A 48 14.35 -0.28 -19.63
C GLY A 48 14.13 -0.84 -21.04
N SER A 49 12.90 -0.82 -21.57
CA SER A 49 12.58 -1.16 -22.96
C SER A 49 13.14 -0.13 -23.95
N ILE A 50 13.34 1.11 -23.52
CA ILE A 50 13.96 2.18 -24.31
C ILE A 50 15.48 2.06 -24.16
N ALA A 51 16.06 1.13 -24.91
CA ALA A 51 17.46 0.74 -24.75
C ALA A 51 18.44 1.92 -24.83
N HIS A 52 18.19 2.90 -25.72
CA HIS A 52 19.08 4.05 -25.94
C HIS A 52 19.12 5.06 -24.77
N LEU A 53 18.13 5.09 -23.87
CA LEU A 53 18.11 6.00 -22.72
C LEU A 53 19.09 5.59 -21.60
N PHE A 54 19.51 4.31 -21.57
CA PHE A 54 20.31 3.75 -20.47
C PHE A 54 21.74 3.35 -20.89
N VAL A 55 22.14 3.64 -22.14
CA VAL A 55 23.52 3.41 -22.61
C VAL A 55 24.42 4.56 -22.18
N LYS A 56 25.47 4.28 -21.41
CA LYS A 56 26.54 5.27 -21.19
C LYS A 56 27.31 5.50 -22.50
N PRO A 57 27.55 6.75 -22.93
CA PRO A 57 28.28 6.99 -24.17
C PRO A 57 29.71 6.46 -24.07
N LYS A 58 30.05 5.51 -24.94
CA LYS A 58 31.44 5.14 -25.25
C LYS A 58 31.84 5.91 -26.51
N GLN A 59 33.04 6.45 -26.50
CA GLN A 59 33.60 7.40 -27.47
C GLN A 59 33.39 7.02 -28.96
N THR A 60 33.18 8.09 -29.72
CA THR A 60 32.97 8.23 -31.16
C THR A 60 34.10 7.64 -32.01
N GLU A 61 33.74 6.79 -32.98
CA GLU A 61 34.43 6.70 -34.27
C GLU A 61 33.38 6.59 -35.38
N SER A 62 33.61 7.28 -36.49
CA SER A 62 32.81 7.27 -37.73
C SER A 62 33.79 7.30 -38.91
N PRO A 63 33.36 7.06 -40.16
CA PRO A 63 32.73 5.85 -40.68
C PRO A 63 33.53 5.33 -41.91
N GLN A 64 33.48 4.03 -42.22
CA GLN A 64 34.05 3.54 -43.49
C GLN A 64 33.04 2.77 -44.34
N LYS A 65 32.99 3.23 -45.59
CA LYS A 65 32.10 2.91 -46.70
C LYS A 65 32.62 1.67 -47.42
N THR A 66 31.80 0.62 -47.58
CA THR A 66 32.00 -0.41 -48.61
C THR A 66 30.73 -1.26 -48.83
N ILE A 67 30.31 -1.36 -50.10
CA ILE A 67 29.48 -2.40 -50.74
C ILE A 67 30.22 -2.66 -52.08
N PRO A 68 30.31 -3.86 -52.72
CA PRO A 68 29.31 -4.95 -52.85
C PRO A 68 29.85 -6.42 -52.81
N LYS A 69 28.97 -7.44 -52.74
CA LYS A 69 28.48 -8.27 -53.89
C LYS A 69 27.72 -9.55 -53.48
N ALA A 70 26.55 -9.71 -54.12
CA ALA A 70 25.67 -10.84 -54.49
C ALA A 70 26.01 -12.31 -54.13
N GLN A 71 24.99 -13.13 -53.80
CA GLN A 71 24.21 -14.01 -54.72
C GLN A 71 23.13 -14.82 -53.94
N GLU A 72 21.86 -14.74 -54.38
CA GLU A 72 21.02 -15.82 -54.95
C GLU A 72 20.37 -16.74 -53.90
N THR A 73 19.12 -17.20 -53.93
CA THR A 73 18.02 -17.38 -54.91
C THR A 73 16.76 -17.56 -54.03
N GLY A 74 15.55 -17.07 -54.31
CA GLY A 74 14.69 -17.32 -55.47
C GLY A 74 13.36 -17.94 -54.99
N ASN A 75 12.22 -17.27 -55.16
CA ASN A 75 11.12 -17.72 -56.03
C ASN A 75 9.82 -16.90 -55.89
N ARG A 76 9.23 -16.64 -57.07
CA ARG A 76 7.82 -16.36 -57.46
C ARG A 76 7.08 -15.19 -56.79
N ALA A 77 6.72 -14.10 -57.49
CA ALA A 77 5.92 -13.90 -58.72
C ALA A 77 4.47 -13.45 -58.42
N ALA A 78 4.24 -12.17 -58.70
CA ALA A 78 3.05 -11.49 -59.23
C ALA A 78 1.71 -11.56 -58.47
N VAL A 79 1.28 -10.42 -57.90
CA VAL A 79 -0.11 -9.93 -57.93
C VAL A 79 -0.13 -8.40 -58.11
N LEU A 80 -1.01 -7.95 -59.01
CA LEU A 80 -1.37 -6.58 -59.40
C LEU A 80 -1.98 -5.74 -58.24
N PRO A 81 -2.10 -4.41 -58.39
CA PRO A 81 -2.42 -3.53 -57.27
C PRO A 81 -3.92 -3.57 -56.92
N GLN A 82 -4.22 -3.61 -55.62
CA GLN A 82 -5.57 -3.36 -55.09
C GLN A 82 -5.54 -2.30 -53.97
N PRO A 83 -6.65 -1.58 -53.79
CA PRO A 83 -6.69 -0.16 -53.45
C PRO A 83 -6.40 0.10 -51.97
N GLN A 84 -5.72 1.21 -51.67
CA GLN A 84 -5.74 1.75 -50.31
C GLN A 84 -7.18 2.14 -49.94
N PRO A 85 -7.74 1.62 -48.82
CA PRO A 85 -8.95 2.21 -48.27
C PRO A 85 -8.63 3.64 -47.76
N PRO A 86 -9.58 4.61 -47.88
CA PRO A 86 -9.40 5.97 -47.38
C PRO A 86 -9.18 5.97 -45.85
N PRO A 87 -8.64 7.06 -45.25
CA PRO A 87 -8.23 7.08 -43.85
C PRO A 87 -9.41 6.73 -42.94
N ALA A 88 -9.30 5.59 -42.25
CA ALA A 88 -10.27 5.13 -41.27
C ALA A 88 -9.92 5.75 -39.91
N GLU A 89 -10.84 6.53 -39.32
CA GLU A 89 -10.53 7.38 -38.16
C GLU A 89 -11.27 6.98 -36.87
N TRP A 90 -12.33 6.15 -36.95
CA TRP A 90 -13.24 5.91 -35.81
C TRP A 90 -13.19 4.47 -35.28
N TYR A 91 -13.33 4.34 -33.97
CA TYR A 91 -13.46 3.08 -33.24
C TYR A 91 -14.75 3.10 -32.41
N TYR A 92 -15.32 1.93 -32.11
CA TYR A 92 -16.52 1.76 -31.28
C TYR A 92 -16.41 0.51 -30.39
N ALA A 93 -17.07 0.50 -29.23
CA ALA A 93 -16.96 -0.59 -28.25
C ALA A 93 -18.29 -1.36 -28.08
N VAL A 94 -18.30 -2.65 -28.46
CA VAL A 94 -19.47 -3.53 -28.31
C VAL A 94 -19.04 -4.78 -27.54
N ASP A 95 -19.82 -5.19 -26.54
CA ASP A 95 -19.52 -6.33 -25.65
C ASP A 95 -18.14 -6.22 -24.98
N GLY A 96 -17.74 -5.00 -24.59
CA GLY A 96 -16.45 -4.72 -23.94
C GLY A 96 -15.24 -4.77 -24.88
N ASN A 97 -15.43 -5.07 -26.17
CA ASN A 97 -14.35 -5.16 -27.16
C ASN A 97 -14.35 -3.97 -28.12
N ARG A 98 -13.16 -3.39 -28.33
CA ARG A 98 -12.95 -2.31 -29.30
C ARG A 98 -12.98 -2.87 -30.73
N LYS A 99 -13.83 -2.29 -31.58
CA LYS A 99 -13.93 -2.57 -33.02
C LYS A 99 -13.57 -1.32 -33.83
N GLY A 100 -12.84 -1.50 -34.93
CA GLY A 100 -12.34 -0.41 -35.80
C GLY A 100 -10.91 -0.67 -36.29
N PRO A 101 -10.32 0.26 -37.06
CA PRO A 101 -10.88 1.55 -37.45
C PRO A 101 -11.92 1.42 -38.58
N VAL A 102 -12.98 2.23 -38.51
CA VAL A 102 -14.02 2.36 -39.54
C VAL A 102 -14.11 3.80 -40.03
N THR A 103 -14.66 4.00 -41.22
CA THR A 103 -14.97 5.35 -41.73
C THR A 103 -16.21 5.90 -41.02
N TRP A 104 -16.38 7.22 -41.01
CA TRP A 104 -17.56 7.88 -40.46
C TRP A 104 -18.87 7.34 -41.06
N ALA A 105 -18.92 7.17 -42.38
CA ALA A 105 -20.10 6.62 -43.07
C ALA A 105 -20.41 5.16 -42.66
N ALA A 106 -19.37 4.35 -42.44
CA ALA A 106 -19.54 2.98 -41.95
C ALA A 106 -20.04 2.95 -40.50
N LEU A 107 -19.60 3.89 -39.66
CA LEU A 107 -20.07 4.04 -38.28
C LEU A 107 -21.55 4.46 -38.24
N GLN A 108 -21.96 5.42 -39.08
CA GLN A 108 -23.36 5.82 -39.24
C GLN A 108 -24.24 4.66 -39.72
N SER A 109 -23.75 3.88 -40.70
CA SER A 109 -24.45 2.68 -41.17
C SER A 109 -24.64 1.66 -40.04
N LYS A 110 -23.61 1.41 -39.21
CA LYS A 110 -23.69 0.52 -38.05
C LYS A 110 -24.64 1.02 -36.96
N ALA A 111 -24.71 2.34 -36.75
CA ALA A 111 -25.70 2.95 -35.86
C ALA A 111 -27.12 2.76 -36.39
N SER A 112 -27.34 2.96 -37.69
CA SER A 112 -28.64 2.72 -38.33
C SER A 112 -29.07 1.24 -38.31
N ALA A 113 -28.11 0.32 -38.31
CA ALA A 113 -28.33 -1.12 -38.21
C ALA A 113 -28.54 -1.61 -36.76
N GLY A 114 -28.40 -0.74 -35.75
CA GLY A 114 -28.54 -1.07 -34.33
C GLY A 114 -27.33 -1.79 -33.71
N GLU A 115 -26.23 -1.96 -34.45
CA GLU A 115 -24.97 -2.53 -33.92
C GLU A 115 -24.25 -1.53 -32.99
N VAL A 116 -24.46 -0.23 -33.22
CA VAL A 116 -24.00 0.87 -32.36
C VAL A 116 -25.25 1.54 -31.77
N ALA A 117 -25.50 1.29 -30.49
CA ALA A 117 -26.61 1.89 -29.75
C ALA A 117 -26.26 3.31 -29.26
N SER A 118 -27.25 4.07 -28.80
CA SER A 118 -27.06 5.42 -28.23
C SER A 118 -26.01 5.50 -27.13
N THR A 119 -25.88 4.43 -26.33
CA THR A 119 -24.92 4.31 -25.23
C THR A 119 -23.58 3.70 -25.64
N THR A 120 -23.43 3.23 -26.88
CA THR A 120 -22.19 2.62 -27.37
C THR A 120 -21.08 3.67 -27.40
N LEU A 121 -19.95 3.36 -26.75
CA LEU A 121 -18.80 4.27 -26.72
C LEU A 121 -18.09 4.28 -28.07
N VAL A 122 -17.82 5.47 -28.59
CA VAL A 122 -17.10 5.73 -29.84
C VAL A 122 -15.93 6.69 -29.60
N TRP A 123 -14.87 6.56 -30.40
CA TRP A 123 -13.66 7.37 -30.26
C TRP A 123 -12.95 7.54 -31.61
N LYS A 124 -12.27 8.67 -31.79
CA LYS A 124 -11.34 8.91 -32.91
C LYS A 124 -10.06 9.59 -32.46
N GLN A 125 -9.02 9.50 -33.29
CA GLN A 125 -7.74 10.15 -33.04
C GLN A 125 -7.93 11.67 -32.82
N GLY A 126 -7.46 12.16 -31.66
CA GLY A 126 -7.62 13.55 -31.23
C GLY A 126 -8.71 13.81 -30.17
N MET A 127 -9.52 12.80 -29.81
CA MET A 127 -10.44 12.89 -28.67
C MET A 127 -9.75 12.54 -27.35
N THR A 128 -10.03 13.33 -26.32
CA THR A 128 -9.49 13.13 -24.97
C THR A 128 -10.01 11.85 -24.31
N ASP A 129 -11.29 11.53 -24.52
CA ASP A 129 -11.97 10.36 -23.94
C ASP A 129 -12.96 9.74 -24.94
N TRP A 130 -13.42 8.52 -24.64
CA TRP A 130 -14.51 7.86 -25.36
C TRP A 130 -15.85 8.51 -25.02
N LEU A 131 -16.67 8.79 -26.03
CA LEU A 131 -17.98 9.42 -25.85
C LEU A 131 -19.10 8.46 -26.26
N ALA A 132 -20.28 8.59 -25.67
CA ALA A 132 -21.43 7.81 -26.11
C ALA A 132 -21.85 8.25 -27.53
N ALA A 133 -22.28 7.31 -28.36
CA ALA A 133 -22.66 7.59 -29.75
C ALA A 133 -23.77 8.63 -29.87
N ALA A 134 -24.64 8.77 -28.86
CA ALA A 134 -25.68 9.81 -28.79
C ALA A 134 -25.14 11.23 -28.59
N ASP A 135 -23.94 11.37 -28.01
CA ASP A 135 -23.31 12.67 -27.76
C ASP A 135 -22.53 13.17 -28.98
N ILE A 136 -22.32 12.31 -29.99
CA ILE A 136 -21.73 12.70 -31.26
C ILE A 136 -22.83 13.22 -32.19
N THR A 137 -22.76 14.50 -32.49
CA THR A 137 -23.64 15.16 -33.47
C THR A 137 -23.61 14.41 -34.81
N ASP A 138 -24.79 14.20 -35.40
CA ASP A 138 -25.01 13.52 -36.67
C ASP A 138 -24.64 12.03 -36.73
N LEU A 139 -24.31 11.39 -35.60
CA LEU A 139 -24.10 9.93 -35.55
C LEU A 139 -25.42 9.17 -35.36
N ILE A 140 -26.29 9.68 -34.48
CA ILE A 140 -27.61 9.13 -34.20
C ILE A 140 -28.63 10.26 -34.31
N ASN A 141 -29.53 10.18 -35.29
CA ASN A 141 -30.59 11.17 -35.48
C ASN A 141 -31.61 11.09 -34.33
N ASN A 142 -31.35 11.83 -33.25
CA ASN A 142 -32.32 12.07 -32.18
C ASN A 142 -33.39 13.07 -32.65
N SER A 143 -34.33 12.58 -33.46
CA SER A 143 -35.54 13.31 -33.85
C SER A 143 -36.48 13.37 -32.63
N GLY A 144 -36.15 14.21 -31.65
CA GLY A 144 -36.87 14.22 -30.37
C GLY A 144 -36.48 15.30 -29.37
N LYS A 145 -35.83 16.39 -29.79
CA LYS A 145 -35.74 17.59 -28.95
C LYS A 145 -35.83 18.85 -29.82
N SER A 146 -37.06 19.36 -29.92
CA SER A 146 -37.40 20.65 -30.50
C SER A 146 -36.44 21.73 -30.01
N ILE A 147 -35.77 22.37 -30.96
CA ILE A 147 -34.98 23.59 -30.78
C ILE A 147 -35.98 24.74 -30.75
N SER A 148 -36.24 25.30 -29.57
CA SER A 148 -36.87 26.61 -29.45
C SER A 148 -35.85 27.70 -29.74
N SER A 149 -36.22 28.54 -30.70
CA SER A 149 -35.48 29.68 -31.22
C SER A 149 -35.04 30.71 -30.16
N SER A 150 -33.77 31.11 -30.25
CA SER A 150 -33.30 32.50 -30.21
C SER A 150 -34.06 33.49 -29.32
N GLY A 151 -33.69 33.55 -28.04
CA GLY A 151 -33.97 34.66 -27.15
C GLY A 151 -32.71 35.51 -26.95
N ILE A 152 -32.78 36.77 -27.37
CA ILE A 152 -31.80 37.83 -27.10
C ILE A 152 -31.43 37.81 -25.60
N GLY A 153 -30.13 37.87 -25.32
CA GLY A 153 -29.56 37.74 -23.98
C GLY A 153 -30.15 38.73 -22.99
N SER A 154 -30.61 38.20 -21.85
CA SER A 154 -30.70 38.95 -20.61
C SER A 154 -29.44 38.65 -19.79
N PRO A 155 -28.63 39.64 -19.39
CA PRO A 155 -27.36 39.40 -18.71
C PRO A 155 -27.51 38.95 -17.24
N ASN A 156 -28.72 38.59 -16.78
CA ASN A 156 -29.00 38.24 -15.38
C ASN A 156 -29.62 36.85 -15.19
N SER A 157 -29.22 35.85 -15.96
CA SER A 157 -29.40 34.47 -15.49
C SER A 157 -28.18 34.06 -14.68
N THR A 158 -28.13 34.45 -13.40
CA THR A 158 -27.46 33.59 -12.42
C THR A 158 -28.26 32.28 -12.46
N SER A 159 -27.85 31.33 -13.29
CA SER A 159 -28.42 30.00 -13.33
C SER A 159 -28.27 29.42 -11.94
N ALA A 160 -29.36 29.46 -11.16
CA ALA A 160 -29.35 28.92 -9.82
C ALA A 160 -28.99 27.44 -9.93
N MET A 161 -27.93 27.04 -9.23
CA MET A 161 -27.49 25.66 -9.17
C MET A 161 -28.69 24.78 -8.78
N SER A 162 -28.95 23.73 -9.56
CA SER A 162 -30.05 22.83 -9.28
C SER A 162 -29.76 22.00 -8.02
N TRP A 163 -30.81 21.57 -7.32
CA TRP A 163 -30.67 20.72 -6.13
C TRP A 163 -29.91 19.42 -6.42
N GLY A 164 -29.98 18.88 -7.64
CA GLY A 164 -29.23 17.68 -8.04
C GLY A 164 -27.74 17.94 -8.27
N GLU A 165 -27.37 19.14 -8.71
CA GLU A 165 -25.97 19.58 -8.80
C GLU A 165 -25.39 19.89 -7.42
N LEU A 166 -26.21 20.44 -6.52
CA LEU A 166 -25.81 20.74 -5.14
C LEU A 166 -25.68 19.47 -4.28
N PHE A 167 -26.51 18.45 -4.54
CA PHE A 167 -26.49 17.15 -3.84
C PHE A 167 -26.36 16.00 -4.86
N PRO A 168 -25.14 15.70 -5.33
CA PRO A 168 -24.89 14.71 -6.37
C PRO A 168 -24.99 13.26 -5.87
N VAL A 169 -25.92 12.96 -4.95
CA VAL A 169 -26.06 11.66 -4.27
C VAL A 169 -26.28 10.54 -5.28
N PHE A 170 -27.17 10.73 -6.26
CA PHE A 170 -27.45 9.72 -7.28
C PHE A 170 -26.31 9.55 -8.30
N GLY A 171 -25.49 10.60 -8.50
CA GLY A 171 -24.30 10.54 -9.34
C GLY A 171 -23.22 9.69 -8.68
N VAL A 172 -22.88 10.03 -7.42
CA VAL A 172 -21.85 9.33 -6.63
C VAL A 172 -22.17 7.86 -6.38
N LEU A 173 -23.44 7.49 -6.30
CA LEU A 173 -23.86 6.09 -6.18
C LEU A 173 -23.57 5.27 -7.45
N ASN A 174 -23.51 5.91 -8.62
CA ASN A 174 -23.44 5.23 -9.92
C ASN A 174 -22.15 5.49 -10.71
N ASP A 175 -21.35 6.49 -10.34
CA ASP A 175 -20.14 6.90 -11.06
C ASP A 175 -18.87 6.12 -10.69
N GLY A 176 -19.02 5.04 -9.91
CA GLY A 176 -17.91 4.21 -9.48
C GLY A 176 -17.09 4.79 -8.33
N SER A 177 -17.47 5.93 -7.74
CA SER A 177 -16.77 6.52 -6.58
C SER A 177 -16.59 5.53 -5.42
N TRP A 178 -17.54 4.62 -5.21
CA TRP A 178 -17.48 3.56 -4.19
C TRP A 178 -16.43 2.47 -4.46
N THR A 179 -15.83 2.44 -5.65
CA THR A 179 -14.71 1.55 -5.99
C THR A 179 -13.36 2.10 -5.53
N LEU A 180 -13.30 3.39 -5.20
CA LEU A 180 -12.07 4.04 -4.76
C LEU A 180 -11.69 3.54 -3.37
N ALA A 181 -10.45 3.06 -3.21
CA ALA A 181 -9.97 2.47 -1.97
C ALA A 181 -10.12 3.41 -0.75
N TRP A 182 -9.85 4.70 -0.92
CA TRP A 182 -10.00 5.68 0.16
C TRP A 182 -11.47 5.90 0.55
N VAL A 183 -12.42 5.81 -0.39
CA VAL A 183 -13.87 5.90 -0.12
C VAL A 183 -14.31 4.67 0.65
N GLN A 184 -13.85 3.47 0.25
CA GLN A 184 -14.14 2.23 0.97
C GLN A 184 -13.58 2.25 2.39
N CYS A 185 -12.33 2.71 2.57
CA CYS A 185 -11.72 2.86 3.88
C CYS A 185 -12.49 3.86 4.75
N LEU A 186 -12.90 5.00 4.18
CA LEU A 186 -13.67 6.00 4.89
C LEU A 186 -15.07 5.49 5.27
N ALA A 187 -15.72 4.76 4.36
CA ALA A 187 -17.03 4.16 4.61
C ALA A 187 -16.95 3.12 5.73
N VAL A 188 -15.94 2.24 5.73
CA VAL A 188 -15.71 1.29 6.82
C VAL A 188 -15.40 2.03 8.12
N ALA A 189 -14.53 3.05 8.10
CA ALA A 189 -14.17 3.82 9.28
C ALA A 189 -15.38 4.55 9.91
N LEU A 190 -16.31 5.01 9.08
CA LEU A 190 -17.49 5.72 9.56
C LEU A 190 -18.61 4.75 9.99
N LEU A 191 -18.93 3.78 9.15
CA LEU A 191 -20.15 2.98 9.30
C LEU A 191 -19.94 1.75 10.17
N PHE A 192 -18.74 1.17 10.23
CA PHE A 192 -18.52 -0.07 10.97
C PHE A 192 -18.87 0.05 12.46
N PRO A 193 -18.41 1.07 13.22
CA PRO A 193 -18.76 1.18 14.64
C PRO A 193 -20.27 1.32 14.87
N LEU A 194 -20.97 2.04 13.99
CA LEU A 194 -22.42 2.24 14.07
C LEU A 194 -23.18 0.93 13.81
N VAL A 195 -22.81 0.21 12.75
CA VAL A 195 -23.42 -1.08 12.40
C VAL A 195 -23.12 -2.14 13.46
N ALA A 196 -21.90 -2.17 14.00
CA ALA A 196 -21.52 -3.11 15.04
C ALA A 196 -22.32 -2.88 16.34
N LEU A 197 -22.53 -1.61 16.72
CA LEU A 197 -23.32 -1.26 17.89
C LEU A 197 -24.79 -1.69 17.74
N GLU A 198 -25.37 -1.44 16.56
CA GLU A 198 -26.74 -1.87 16.25
C GLU A 198 -26.86 -3.40 16.23
N TYR A 199 -25.89 -4.10 15.62
CA TYR A 199 -25.90 -5.56 15.52
C TYR A 199 -25.86 -6.25 16.88
N HIS A 200 -25.03 -5.76 17.80
CA HIS A 200 -24.86 -6.37 19.12
C HIS A 200 -25.92 -5.94 20.14
N GLY A 201 -26.60 -4.81 19.90
CA GLY A 201 -27.50 -4.19 20.87
C GLY A 201 -26.74 -3.57 22.04
N ILE A 202 -27.01 -2.29 22.32
CA ILE A 202 -26.29 -1.53 23.36
C ILE A 202 -26.41 -2.18 24.75
N GLU A 203 -27.55 -2.80 25.05
CA GLU A 203 -27.84 -3.37 26.37
C GLU A 203 -27.31 -4.80 26.56
N THR A 204 -26.97 -5.50 25.47
CA THR A 204 -26.60 -6.92 25.48
C THR A 204 -25.15 -7.18 25.09
N LEU A 205 -24.39 -6.14 24.75
CA LEU A 205 -23.00 -6.27 24.30
C LEU A 205 -22.07 -6.66 25.46
N GLU A 206 -21.58 -7.90 25.45
CA GLU A 206 -20.58 -8.37 26.42
C GLU A 206 -19.21 -7.71 26.18
N LEU A 207 -18.44 -7.55 27.27
CA LEU A 207 -17.11 -6.92 27.25
C LEU A 207 -16.14 -7.57 26.26
N THR A 208 -16.11 -8.91 26.20
CA THR A 208 -15.22 -9.66 25.29
C THR A 208 -15.50 -9.30 23.84
N TRP A 209 -16.79 -9.27 23.45
CA TRP A 209 -17.20 -8.95 22.09
C TRP A 209 -16.95 -7.49 21.76
N ALA A 210 -17.17 -6.57 22.70
CA ALA A 210 -16.82 -5.17 22.53
C ALA A 210 -15.32 -5.00 22.27
N ALA A 211 -14.49 -5.58 23.14
CA ALA A 211 -13.03 -5.48 23.05
C ALA A 211 -12.49 -6.09 21.75
N LEU A 212 -12.97 -7.26 21.34
CA LEU A 212 -12.58 -7.91 20.09
C LEU A 212 -13.00 -7.08 18.87
N THR A 213 -14.24 -6.63 18.82
CA THR A 213 -14.78 -5.85 17.70
C THR A 213 -13.98 -4.58 17.48
N PHE A 214 -13.74 -3.78 18.52
CA PHE A 214 -12.98 -2.54 18.38
C PHE A 214 -11.49 -2.77 18.13
N SER A 215 -10.87 -3.76 18.79
CA SER A 215 -9.45 -4.05 18.55
C SER A 215 -9.19 -4.55 17.12
N LEU A 216 -10.05 -5.44 16.59
CA LEU A 216 -9.97 -5.89 15.20
C LEU A 216 -10.21 -4.75 14.21
N TYR A 217 -11.20 -3.90 14.49
CA TYR A 217 -11.51 -2.72 13.68
C TYR A 217 -10.30 -1.78 13.55
N PHE A 218 -9.68 -1.38 14.67
CA PHE A 218 -8.49 -0.53 14.63
C PHE A 218 -7.29 -1.25 14.01
N SER A 219 -7.11 -2.56 14.25
CA SER A 219 -6.08 -3.36 13.58
C SER A 219 -6.23 -3.33 12.05
N LEU A 220 -7.45 -3.41 11.52
CA LEU A 220 -7.71 -3.35 10.08
C LEU A 220 -7.45 -1.94 9.53
N LEU A 221 -7.88 -0.89 10.24
CA LEU A 221 -7.61 0.49 9.85
C LEU A 221 -6.10 0.77 9.79
N TRP A 222 -5.34 0.33 10.80
CA TRP A 222 -3.90 0.49 10.81
C TRP A 222 -3.22 -0.34 9.72
N THR A 223 -3.70 -1.55 9.44
CA THR A 223 -3.20 -2.34 8.31
C THR A 223 -3.38 -1.61 6.99
N ALA A 224 -4.55 -1.03 6.74
CA ALA A 224 -4.83 -0.25 5.54
C ALA A 224 -3.95 1.01 5.45
N PHE A 225 -3.81 1.74 6.56
CA PHE A 225 -2.95 2.92 6.66
C PHE A 225 -1.49 2.58 6.32
N PHE A 226 -0.91 1.56 6.96
CA PHE A 226 0.47 1.16 6.69
C PHE A 226 0.65 0.58 5.30
N HIS A 227 -0.33 -0.15 4.77
CA HIS A 227 -0.27 -0.64 3.38
C HIS A 227 -0.14 0.55 2.42
N TRP A 228 -0.92 1.60 2.64
CA TRP A 228 -0.82 2.84 1.85
C TRP A 228 0.51 3.56 2.05
N CYS A 229 0.99 3.70 3.28
CA CYS A 229 2.22 4.44 3.57
C CYS A 229 3.51 3.72 3.16
N ILE A 230 3.58 2.40 3.33
CA ILE A 230 4.78 1.60 3.05
C ILE A 230 4.89 1.23 1.57
N ASP A 231 3.76 1.11 0.88
CA ASP A 231 3.67 0.62 -0.50
C ASP A 231 4.45 -0.70 -0.68
N PRO A 232 4.08 -1.76 0.07
CA PRO A 232 4.77 -3.04 0.00
C PRO A 232 4.54 -3.69 -1.36
N SER A 233 5.39 -4.65 -1.74
CA SER A 233 5.11 -5.44 -2.94
C SER A 233 3.81 -6.24 -2.79
N ARG A 234 3.25 -6.71 -3.91
CA ARG A 234 1.91 -7.33 -3.91
C ARG A 234 1.87 -8.56 -2.99
N ILE A 235 1.22 -8.41 -1.84
CA ILE A 235 0.91 -9.49 -0.90
C ILE A 235 -0.57 -9.82 -1.03
N SER A 236 -0.93 -11.10 -1.14
CA SER A 236 -2.34 -11.47 -1.19
C SER A 236 -3.02 -11.25 0.17
N PRO A 237 -4.31 -10.87 0.20
CA PRO A 237 -5.06 -10.72 1.45
C PRO A 237 -5.02 -11.98 2.33
N TRP A 238 -5.06 -13.16 1.72
CA TRP A 238 -4.98 -14.44 2.43
C TRP A 238 -3.65 -14.66 3.15
N ARG A 239 -2.54 -14.15 2.59
CA ARG A 239 -1.23 -14.21 3.27
C ARG A 239 -1.18 -13.25 4.45
N MET A 240 -1.75 -12.04 4.30
CA MET A 240 -1.87 -11.10 5.43
C MET A 240 -2.70 -11.73 6.55
N ALA A 241 -3.87 -12.31 6.21
CA ALA A 241 -4.71 -13.02 7.17
C ALA A 241 -3.99 -14.21 7.81
N GLY A 242 -3.20 -14.96 7.05
CA GLY A 242 -2.39 -16.07 7.55
C GLY A 242 -1.32 -15.63 8.56
N VAL A 243 -0.58 -14.55 8.27
CA VAL A 243 0.40 -13.97 9.20
C VAL A 243 -0.29 -13.46 10.46
N TRP A 244 -1.44 -12.78 10.30
CA TRP A 244 -2.22 -12.29 11.42
C TRP A 244 -2.66 -13.45 12.32
N LEU A 245 -3.30 -14.50 11.75
CA LEU A 245 -3.80 -15.64 12.51
C LEU A 245 -2.67 -16.44 13.18
N PHE A 246 -1.57 -16.67 12.46
CA PHE A 246 -0.40 -17.34 13.04
C PHE A 246 0.13 -16.56 14.24
N THR A 247 0.25 -15.23 14.13
CA THR A 247 0.80 -14.42 15.22
C THR A 247 -0.14 -14.36 16.41
N ALA A 248 -1.44 -14.15 16.16
CA ALA A 248 -2.48 -14.12 17.19
C ALA A 248 -2.56 -15.43 17.99
N THR A 249 -2.08 -16.54 17.43
CA THR A 249 -2.09 -17.86 18.07
C THR A 249 -0.69 -18.32 18.46
N LEU A 250 0.07 -18.87 17.50
CA LEU A 250 1.39 -19.47 17.70
C LEU A 250 2.46 -18.44 18.07
N GLY A 251 2.39 -17.23 17.52
CA GLY A 251 3.31 -16.15 17.88
C GLY A 251 3.14 -15.72 19.33
N MET A 252 1.88 -15.52 19.76
CA MET A 252 1.50 -15.23 21.15
C MET A 252 1.92 -16.37 22.09
N LEU A 253 1.60 -17.62 21.74
CA LEU A 253 2.02 -18.79 22.52
C LEU A 253 3.55 -18.86 22.67
N GLY A 254 4.29 -18.63 21.59
CA GLY A 254 5.75 -18.59 21.61
C GLY A 254 6.30 -17.50 22.52
N ALA A 255 5.70 -16.31 22.51
CA ALA A 255 6.06 -15.21 23.41
C ALA A 255 5.81 -15.59 24.88
N VAL A 256 4.64 -16.14 25.21
CA VAL A 256 4.29 -16.59 26.57
C VAL A 256 5.26 -17.66 27.06
N ILE A 257 5.55 -18.68 26.24
CA ILE A 257 6.52 -19.73 26.58
C ILE A 257 7.91 -19.12 26.78
N GLY A 258 8.33 -18.21 25.91
CA GLY A 258 9.60 -17.49 26.04
C GLY A 258 9.69 -16.74 27.37
N SER A 259 8.66 -15.99 27.73
CA SER A 259 8.59 -15.28 29.00
C SER A 259 8.65 -16.25 30.19
N MET A 260 7.93 -17.38 30.13
CA MET A 260 7.98 -18.42 31.17
C MET A 260 9.38 -19.02 31.35
N ILE A 261 10.14 -19.18 30.27
CA ILE A 261 11.53 -19.70 30.32
C ILE A 261 12.48 -18.67 30.97
N VAL A 262 12.29 -17.39 30.67
CA VAL A 262 13.20 -16.31 31.13
C VAL A 262 12.86 -15.83 32.55
N MET A 263 11.59 -15.91 32.95
CA MET A 263 11.09 -15.43 34.26
C MET A 263 11.87 -15.97 35.48
N PRO A 264 12.30 -17.24 35.57
CA PRO A 264 13.12 -17.71 36.69
C PRO A 264 14.47 -16.98 36.85
N PHE A 265 15.00 -16.41 35.77
CA PHE A 265 16.29 -15.72 35.77
C PHE A 265 16.15 -14.20 35.92
N LEU A 266 15.04 -13.64 35.43
CA LEU A 266 14.78 -12.19 35.42
C LEU A 266 13.64 -11.76 36.34
N GLY A 267 13.02 -12.67 37.11
CA GLY A 267 11.86 -12.39 37.96
C GLY A 267 12.13 -11.24 38.92
N ASP A 268 13.27 -11.25 39.61
CA ASP A 268 13.68 -10.18 40.53
C ASP A 268 13.84 -8.80 39.87
N PHE A 269 14.01 -8.77 38.55
CA PHE A 269 14.14 -7.54 37.76
C PHE A 269 12.76 -6.97 37.38
N LEU A 270 11.70 -7.79 37.45
CA LEU A 270 10.32 -7.48 37.05
C LEU A 270 9.36 -7.34 38.23
N THR A 271 9.51 -8.12 39.30
CA THR A 271 8.47 -8.31 40.34
C THR A 271 8.59 -7.40 41.57
N ASN A 272 9.72 -6.70 41.77
CA ASN A 272 9.94 -5.79 42.90
C ASN A 272 10.16 -4.32 42.45
N PRO A 273 9.12 -3.64 41.93
CA PRO A 273 9.25 -2.32 41.33
C PRO A 273 9.67 -1.21 42.30
N SER A 274 9.37 -1.32 43.60
CA SER A 274 9.73 -0.30 44.60
C SER A 274 11.20 -0.29 45.00
N GLU A 275 11.97 -1.34 44.68
CA GLU A 275 13.38 -1.47 45.08
C GLU A 275 14.34 -1.66 43.88
N ALA A 276 13.81 -1.93 42.70
CA ALA A 276 14.63 -2.17 41.52
C ALA A 276 15.11 -0.86 40.87
N SER A 277 16.44 -0.68 40.78
CA SER A 277 17.06 0.40 40.01
C SER A 277 16.58 0.42 38.55
N PHE A 278 16.65 1.59 37.88
CA PHE A 278 16.35 1.74 36.45
C PHE A 278 16.97 0.64 35.58
N LEU A 279 18.26 0.35 35.78
CA LEU A 279 18.98 -0.65 34.98
C LEU A 279 18.41 -2.06 35.13
N LYS A 280 18.05 -2.47 36.36
CA LYS A 280 17.43 -3.78 36.59
C LYS A 280 16.08 -3.85 35.87
N ARG A 281 15.23 -2.84 36.02
CA ARG A 281 13.92 -2.83 35.37
C ARG A 281 14.05 -2.82 33.85
N PHE A 282 15.01 -2.07 33.31
CA PHE A 282 15.28 -2.02 31.88
C PHE A 282 15.67 -3.40 31.36
N VAL A 283 16.60 -4.08 32.02
CA VAL A 283 16.99 -5.45 31.69
C VAL A 283 15.80 -6.42 31.80
N GLY A 284 15.02 -6.32 32.87
CA GLY A 284 13.83 -7.15 33.08
C GLY A 284 12.81 -7.01 31.94
N TRP A 285 12.39 -5.79 31.63
CA TRP A 285 11.41 -5.53 30.57
C TRP A 285 11.95 -5.86 29.18
N THR A 286 13.19 -5.49 28.87
CA THR A 286 13.79 -5.76 27.54
C THR A 286 13.97 -7.26 27.28
N PHE A 287 14.47 -8.04 28.24
CA PHE A 287 14.77 -9.45 28.00
C PHE A 287 13.65 -10.41 28.44
N GLY A 288 12.83 -10.01 29.41
CA GLY A 288 11.71 -10.82 29.91
C GLY A 288 10.43 -10.68 29.07
N VAL A 289 10.18 -9.50 28.49
CA VAL A 289 8.97 -9.22 27.68
C VAL A 289 9.35 -8.80 26.27
N GLY A 290 10.12 -7.73 26.10
CA GLY A 290 10.47 -7.19 24.79
C GLY A 290 11.08 -8.25 23.86
N LEU A 291 12.09 -8.99 24.32
CA LEU A 291 12.77 -9.99 23.50
C LEU A 291 11.88 -11.17 23.16
N THR A 292 11.11 -11.66 24.14
CA THR A 292 10.27 -12.85 23.97
C THR A 292 9.10 -12.56 23.05
N GLU A 293 8.47 -11.40 23.19
CA GLU A 293 7.37 -10.98 22.34
C GLU A 293 7.79 -10.60 20.93
N GLU A 294 8.86 -9.79 20.76
CA GLU A 294 9.32 -9.42 19.42
C GLU A 294 9.82 -10.66 18.64
N SER A 295 10.39 -11.65 19.34
CA SER A 295 10.72 -12.95 18.76
C SER A 295 9.45 -13.71 18.34
N GLY A 296 8.43 -13.75 19.21
CA GLY A 296 7.14 -14.39 18.91
C GLY A 296 6.45 -13.79 17.68
N LYS A 297 6.45 -12.46 17.56
CA LYS A 297 5.93 -11.73 16.38
C LYS A 297 6.72 -12.05 15.11
N LEU A 298 8.03 -12.23 15.22
CA LEU A 298 8.88 -12.56 14.07
C LEU A 298 8.69 -14.00 13.56
N LEU A 299 8.24 -14.95 14.39
CA LEU A 299 8.04 -16.35 13.99
C LEU A 299 7.17 -16.49 12.74
N ALA A 300 6.07 -15.73 12.65
CA ALA A 300 5.18 -15.75 11.48
C ALA A 300 5.93 -15.34 10.20
N LEU A 301 6.80 -14.33 10.30
CA LEU A 301 7.59 -13.83 9.18
C LEU A 301 8.68 -14.81 8.78
N LEU A 302 9.28 -15.53 9.72
CA LEU A 302 10.26 -16.58 9.42
C LEU A 302 9.62 -17.72 8.62
N VAL A 303 8.38 -18.11 8.95
CA VAL A 303 7.60 -19.10 8.18
C VAL A 303 7.31 -18.58 6.77
N VAL A 304 6.93 -17.31 6.63
CA VAL A 304 6.75 -16.68 5.31
C VAL A 304 8.06 -16.68 4.53
N ALA A 305 9.16 -16.28 5.17
CA ALA A 305 10.50 -16.19 4.60
C ALA A 305 11.03 -17.54 4.10
N SER A 306 10.70 -18.64 4.78
CA SER A 306 11.18 -19.98 4.44
C SER A 306 10.29 -20.73 3.45
N HIS A 307 8.99 -20.44 3.40
CA HIS A 307 8.03 -21.29 2.67
C HIS A 307 7.16 -20.56 1.64
N LEU A 308 7.13 -19.23 1.62
CA LEU A 308 6.23 -18.47 0.75
C LEU A 308 7.00 -17.65 -0.29
N LYS A 309 6.47 -17.64 -1.52
CA LYS A 309 6.99 -16.82 -2.62
C LYS A 309 6.51 -15.37 -2.44
N VAL A 310 7.28 -14.60 -1.69
CA VAL A 310 7.10 -13.16 -1.47
C VAL A 310 8.40 -12.44 -1.88
N ASP A 311 8.27 -11.23 -2.43
CA ASP A 311 9.45 -10.47 -2.85
C ASP A 311 10.34 -10.15 -1.64
N LYS A 312 11.65 -10.24 -1.87
CA LYS A 312 12.67 -10.13 -0.84
C LYS A 312 13.07 -8.68 -0.53
N LEU A 313 12.10 -7.79 -0.51
CA LEU A 313 12.32 -6.36 -0.22
C LEU A 313 12.18 -6.08 1.28
N PRO A 314 13.06 -5.26 1.90
CA PRO A 314 12.92 -4.81 3.28
C PRO A 314 11.54 -4.22 3.59
N ARG A 315 11.00 -3.36 2.72
CA ARG A 315 9.65 -2.78 2.90
C ARG A 315 8.54 -3.84 2.96
N THR A 316 8.67 -4.94 2.21
CA THR A 316 7.65 -6.01 2.17
C THR A 316 7.63 -6.78 3.50
N TYR A 317 8.80 -7.15 4.03
CA TYR A 317 8.87 -7.81 5.34
C TYR A 317 8.58 -6.84 6.49
N CYS A 318 8.90 -5.55 6.35
CA CYS A 318 8.46 -4.51 7.27
C CYS A 318 6.94 -4.47 7.38
N PHE A 319 6.23 -4.47 6.25
CA PHE A 319 4.76 -4.47 6.26
C PHE A 319 4.16 -5.77 6.81
N LEU A 320 4.74 -6.94 6.50
CA LEU A 320 4.33 -8.18 7.15
C LEU A 320 4.58 -8.16 8.67
N GLY A 321 5.65 -7.50 9.10
CA GLY A 321 5.96 -7.24 10.50
C GLY A 321 4.89 -6.37 11.15
N VAL A 322 4.45 -5.30 10.49
CA VAL A 322 3.31 -4.47 10.92
C VAL A 322 2.06 -5.33 11.11
N VAL A 323 1.69 -6.19 10.15
CA VAL A 323 0.53 -7.08 10.25
C VAL A 323 0.66 -8.03 11.45
N SER A 324 1.84 -8.60 11.67
CA SER A 324 2.14 -9.45 12.83
C SER A 324 2.00 -8.67 14.15
N GLY A 325 2.61 -7.49 14.27
CA GLY A 325 2.51 -6.65 15.46
C GLY A 325 1.09 -6.21 15.78
N LEU A 326 0.29 -5.87 14.77
CA LEU A 326 -1.14 -5.55 14.94
C LEU A 326 -1.94 -6.75 15.46
N ALA A 327 -1.66 -7.96 14.97
CA ALA A 327 -2.29 -9.19 15.46
C ALA A 327 -1.97 -9.43 16.94
N PHE A 328 -0.70 -9.30 17.30
CA PHE A 328 -0.25 -9.45 18.69
C PHE A 328 -0.91 -8.41 19.60
N GLY A 329 -0.83 -7.12 19.23
CA GLY A 329 -1.41 -6.02 19.99
C GLY A 329 -2.94 -6.11 20.11
N THR A 330 -3.62 -6.70 19.12
CA THR A 330 -5.08 -6.95 19.19
C THR A 330 -5.43 -7.94 20.29
N ILE A 331 -4.75 -9.10 20.32
CA ILE A 331 -5.02 -10.13 21.33
C ILE A 331 -4.61 -9.63 22.72
N GLU A 332 -3.48 -8.92 22.80
CA GLU A 332 -3.03 -8.30 24.04
C GLU A 332 -4.06 -7.29 24.57
N ALA A 333 -4.54 -6.37 23.72
CA ALA A 333 -5.47 -5.33 24.12
C ALA A 333 -6.78 -5.90 24.70
N VAL A 334 -7.28 -7.02 24.14
CA VAL A 334 -8.45 -7.73 24.67
C VAL A 334 -8.15 -8.27 26.07
N ALA A 335 -7.01 -8.95 26.25
CA ALA A 335 -6.63 -9.51 27.55
C ALA A 335 -6.49 -8.42 28.64
N TYR A 336 -5.83 -7.30 28.31
CA TYR A 336 -5.71 -6.18 29.25
C TYR A 336 -7.05 -5.51 29.56
N THR A 337 -7.95 -5.42 28.58
CA THR A 337 -9.30 -4.86 28.81
C THR A 337 -10.03 -5.63 29.91
N HIS A 338 -9.99 -6.96 29.87
CA HIS A 338 -10.55 -7.79 30.94
C HIS A 338 -9.86 -7.56 32.29
N GLY A 339 -8.52 -7.46 32.29
CA GLY A 339 -7.75 -7.19 33.51
C GLY A 339 -8.13 -5.85 34.18
N TYR A 340 -8.25 -4.78 33.40
CA TYR A 340 -8.62 -3.46 33.91
C TYR A 340 -10.05 -3.44 34.46
N VAL A 341 -11.01 -4.08 33.78
CA VAL A 341 -12.38 -4.16 34.29
C VAL A 341 -12.42 -4.97 35.58
N ALA A 342 -11.79 -6.15 35.62
CA ALA A 342 -11.77 -7.00 36.81
C ALA A 342 -11.13 -6.31 38.03
N GLN A 343 -10.09 -5.48 37.82
CA GLN A 343 -9.46 -4.71 38.89
C GLN A 343 -10.40 -3.67 39.52
N HIS A 344 -11.34 -3.13 38.74
CA HIS A 344 -12.24 -2.07 39.17
C HIS A 344 -13.66 -2.56 39.50
N GLU A 345 -14.02 -3.79 39.11
CA GLU A 345 -15.31 -4.41 39.39
C GLU A 345 -15.58 -4.59 40.89
N ASN A 346 -14.55 -4.86 41.69
CA ASN A 346 -14.64 -5.02 43.14
C ASN A 346 -14.46 -3.70 43.92
N SER A 347 -14.29 -2.58 43.23
CA SER A 347 -14.21 -1.29 43.90
C SER A 347 -15.59 -0.90 44.42
N THR A 348 -15.71 -0.70 45.74
CA THR A 348 -16.98 -0.46 46.44
C THR A 348 -17.64 0.89 46.12
N ASP A 349 -16.99 1.73 45.31
CA ASP A 349 -17.52 2.99 44.80
C ASP A 349 -16.89 3.31 43.43
N PRO A 350 -17.53 2.94 42.30
CA PRO A 350 -17.05 3.34 40.98
C PRO A 350 -17.29 4.84 40.80
N SER A 351 -16.32 5.62 41.27
CA SER A 351 -16.32 7.07 41.10
C SER A 351 -16.31 7.44 39.61
N SER A 352 -16.77 8.65 39.27
CA SER A 352 -16.63 9.21 37.92
C SER A 352 -15.18 9.19 37.40
N GLN A 353 -14.21 9.22 38.31
CA GLN A 353 -12.79 9.09 38.02
C GLN A 353 -12.44 7.69 37.49
N THR A 354 -13.00 6.62 38.06
CA THR A 354 -12.80 5.24 37.59
C THR A 354 -13.23 5.08 36.13
N TYR A 355 -14.43 5.56 35.79
CA TYR A 355 -14.92 5.52 34.41
C TYR A 355 -14.09 6.37 33.46
N GLY A 356 -13.62 7.55 33.90
CA GLY A 356 -12.73 8.40 33.11
C GLY A 356 -11.41 7.70 32.78
N VAL A 357 -10.80 7.02 33.75
CA VAL A 357 -9.56 6.25 33.56
C VAL A 357 -9.78 5.09 32.59
N LEU A 358 -10.85 4.30 32.77
CA LEU A 358 -11.15 3.17 31.87
C LEU A 358 -11.36 3.64 30.43
N LEU A 359 -12.10 4.72 30.22
CA LEU A 359 -12.33 5.27 28.87
C LEU A 359 -11.00 5.63 28.19
N PHE A 360 -10.10 6.32 28.90
CA PHE A 360 -8.79 6.69 28.36
C PHE A 360 -7.92 5.46 28.08
N LEU A 361 -7.89 4.49 29.01
CA LEU A 361 -7.12 3.25 28.85
C LEU A 361 -7.60 2.42 27.67
N PHE A 362 -8.92 2.32 27.45
CA PHE A 362 -9.46 1.58 26.31
C PHE A 362 -9.10 2.24 24.98
N MET A 363 -9.17 3.57 24.91
CA MET A 363 -8.71 4.29 23.71
C MET A 363 -7.22 4.04 23.47
N LEU A 364 -6.38 4.11 24.51
CA LEU A 364 -4.95 3.84 24.37
C LEU A 364 -4.69 2.40 23.90
N ARG A 365 -5.36 1.41 24.52
CA ARG A 365 -5.16 -0.03 24.30
C ARG A 365 -5.70 -0.52 22.96
N TRP A 366 -6.79 0.04 22.44
CA TRP A 366 -7.34 -0.38 21.15
C TRP A 366 -6.76 0.42 19.98
N LEU A 367 -6.46 1.71 20.18
CA LEU A 367 -5.99 2.57 19.09
C LEU A 367 -4.47 2.66 19.02
N SER A 368 -3.79 2.97 20.13
CA SER A 368 -2.39 3.43 20.11
C SER A 368 -1.38 2.32 20.35
N LEU A 369 -1.63 1.40 21.28
CA LEU A 369 -0.67 0.34 21.60
C LEU A 369 -0.53 -0.71 20.49
N PRO A 370 -1.60 -1.15 19.80
CA PRO A 370 -1.45 -2.05 18.66
C PRO A 370 -0.62 -1.42 17.54
N LEU A 371 -0.76 -0.10 17.34
CA LEU A 371 0.08 0.68 16.43
C LEU A 371 1.55 0.63 16.86
N LEU A 372 1.85 0.76 18.14
CA LEU A 372 3.23 0.69 18.64
C LEU A 372 3.84 -0.72 18.47
N HIS A 373 3.08 -1.79 18.74
CA HIS A 373 3.49 -3.16 18.40
C HIS A 373 3.76 -3.32 16.90
N ALA A 374 2.92 -2.73 16.05
CA ALA A 374 3.10 -2.74 14.61
C ALA A 374 4.43 -2.10 14.19
N VAL A 375 4.82 -0.99 14.85
CA VAL A 375 6.08 -0.30 14.59
C VAL A 375 7.28 -1.17 14.98
N TRP A 376 7.26 -1.79 16.16
CA TRP A 376 8.38 -2.65 16.61
C TRP A 376 8.51 -3.93 15.78
N ALA A 377 7.40 -4.62 15.54
CA ALA A 377 7.40 -5.80 14.68
C ALA A 377 7.76 -5.44 13.23
N GLY A 378 7.36 -4.26 12.75
CA GLY A 378 7.75 -3.70 11.46
C GLY A 378 9.26 -3.44 11.36
N LEU A 379 9.87 -2.89 12.41
CA LEU A 379 11.33 -2.74 12.50
C LEU A 379 12.03 -4.10 12.44
N ALA A 380 11.61 -5.09 13.23
CA ALA A 380 12.18 -6.43 13.18
C ALA A 380 12.01 -7.07 11.79
N GLY A 381 10.83 -6.93 11.18
CA GLY A 381 10.54 -7.38 9.82
C GLY A 381 11.39 -6.71 8.75
N TYR A 382 11.65 -5.40 8.86
CA TYR A 382 12.54 -4.69 7.94
C TYR A 382 13.94 -5.30 7.93
N PHE A 383 14.50 -5.59 9.11
CA PHE A 383 15.82 -6.21 9.25
C PHE A 383 15.85 -7.66 8.77
N LEU A 384 14.75 -8.41 8.91
CA LEU A 384 14.61 -9.70 8.25
C LEU A 384 14.64 -9.56 6.73
N GLY A 385 13.94 -8.58 6.16
CA GLY A 385 14.02 -8.31 4.71
C GLY A 385 15.42 -7.89 4.27
N LEU A 386 16.11 -7.07 5.07
CA LEU A 386 17.49 -6.66 4.82
C LEU A 386 18.48 -7.85 4.88
N SER A 387 18.18 -8.87 5.68
CA SER A 387 19.01 -10.07 5.80
C SER A 387 19.17 -10.85 4.49
N TYR A 388 18.23 -10.71 3.54
CA TYR A 388 18.36 -11.32 2.21
C TYR A 388 19.50 -10.74 1.37
N TYR A 389 19.98 -9.56 1.72
CA TYR A 389 21.10 -8.88 1.07
C TYR A 389 22.43 -9.12 1.80
N ALA A 390 22.39 -9.68 3.01
CA ALA A 390 23.55 -10.08 3.80
C ALA A 390 23.84 -11.57 3.59
N ARG A 391 24.77 -11.90 2.68
CA ARG A 391 25.10 -13.27 2.29
C ARG A 391 25.75 -14.11 3.38
N HIS A 392 26.63 -13.54 4.19
CA HIS A 392 27.43 -14.27 5.18
C HIS A 392 26.85 -14.18 6.59
N ASN A 393 26.16 -13.08 6.92
CA ASN A 393 25.67 -12.83 8.28
C ASN A 393 24.17 -12.48 8.32
N SER A 394 23.35 -13.19 7.54
CA SER A 394 21.89 -12.96 7.48
C SER A 394 21.24 -13.00 8.87
N TRP A 395 21.54 -14.03 9.66
CA TRP A 395 21.01 -14.15 11.04
C TRP A 395 21.48 -13.03 11.97
N GLY A 396 22.68 -12.47 11.77
CA GLY A 396 23.11 -11.30 12.53
C GLY A 396 22.25 -10.06 12.25
N TRP A 397 21.74 -9.90 11.03
CA TRP A 397 20.80 -8.81 10.72
C TRP A 397 19.41 -9.05 11.33
N VAL A 398 18.91 -10.28 11.27
CA VAL A 398 17.67 -10.66 11.95
C VAL A 398 17.76 -10.38 13.44
N LEU A 399 18.85 -10.82 14.10
CA LEU A 399 19.07 -10.62 15.52
C LEU A 399 19.15 -9.13 15.90
N ARG A 400 19.81 -8.29 15.08
CA ARG A 400 19.84 -6.84 15.29
C ARG A 400 18.44 -6.24 15.27
N GLY A 401 17.60 -6.64 14.31
CA GLY A 401 16.21 -6.17 14.21
C GLY A 401 15.41 -6.47 15.47
N VAL A 402 15.45 -7.74 15.92
CA VAL A 402 14.76 -8.18 17.14
C VAL A 402 15.28 -7.45 18.38
N LEU A 403 16.61 -7.31 18.53
CA LEU A 403 17.18 -6.63 19.69
C LEU A 403 16.86 -5.14 19.73
N ILE A 404 16.86 -4.45 18.58
CA ILE A 404 16.47 -3.04 18.50
C ILE A 404 14.99 -2.90 18.92
N ALA A 405 14.10 -3.73 18.38
CA ALA A 405 12.70 -3.73 18.74
C ALA A 405 12.49 -4.04 20.23
N ALA A 406 13.15 -5.07 20.76
CA ALA A 406 13.07 -5.48 22.17
C ALA A 406 13.56 -4.41 23.16
N VAL A 407 14.63 -3.68 22.81
CA VAL A 407 15.14 -2.57 23.64
C VAL A 407 14.13 -1.42 23.67
N LEU A 408 13.59 -1.04 22.52
CA LEU A 408 12.59 0.03 22.43
C LEU A 408 11.29 -0.33 23.14
N HIS A 409 10.85 -1.58 22.99
CA HIS A 409 9.71 -2.15 23.70
C HIS A 409 9.95 -2.14 25.21
N GLY A 410 11.06 -2.70 25.68
CA GLY A 410 11.35 -2.73 27.12
C GLY A 410 11.52 -1.34 27.76
N LEU A 411 12.04 -0.35 27.02
CA LEU A 411 12.06 1.04 27.48
C LEU A 411 10.65 1.63 27.59
N TYR A 412 9.76 1.28 26.66
CA TYR A 412 8.37 1.67 26.73
C TYR A 412 7.69 1.08 27.96
N ASP A 413 7.80 -0.23 28.18
CA ASP A 413 7.17 -0.89 29.32
C ASP A 413 7.70 -0.40 30.66
N LEU A 414 9.01 -0.14 30.75
CA LEU A 414 9.60 0.47 31.93
C LEU A 414 8.95 1.80 32.26
N GLY A 415 8.81 2.68 31.26
CA GLY A 415 8.25 4.02 31.46
C GLY A 415 6.73 4.00 31.66
N ALA A 416 6.03 3.07 31.01
CA ALA A 416 4.59 2.90 31.16
C ALA A 416 4.22 2.27 32.52
N GLY A 417 5.11 1.45 33.07
CA GLY A 417 4.95 0.80 34.37
C GLY A 417 5.48 1.59 35.58
N ASP A 418 6.03 2.79 35.40
CA ASP A 418 6.42 3.69 36.50
C ASP A 418 6.36 5.16 36.09
N GLU A 419 5.52 5.90 36.80
CA GLU A 419 5.27 7.33 36.59
C GLU A 419 6.55 8.17 36.62
N SER A 420 7.55 7.77 37.41
CA SER A 420 8.87 8.39 37.51
C SER A 420 9.62 8.41 36.18
N TYR A 421 9.28 7.49 35.28
CA TYR A 421 9.91 7.31 33.97
C TYR A 421 8.91 7.44 32.80
N SER A 422 7.73 8.02 33.02
CA SER A 422 6.69 8.18 31.99
C SER A 422 7.19 8.84 30.68
N TRP A 423 8.09 9.82 30.78
CA TRP A 423 8.73 10.45 29.61
C TRP A 423 9.64 9.50 28.82
N VAL A 424 10.20 8.47 29.45
CA VAL A 424 11.00 7.42 28.77
C VAL A 424 10.11 6.64 27.82
N ALA A 425 8.87 6.32 28.19
CA ALA A 425 7.94 5.63 27.32
C ALA A 425 7.58 6.46 26.08
N ILE A 426 7.31 7.75 26.27
CA ILE A 426 7.02 8.68 25.15
C ILE A 426 8.24 8.79 24.22
N ALA A 427 9.44 8.92 24.78
CA ALA A 427 10.68 9.00 24.01
C ALA A 427 10.95 7.69 23.24
N ALA A 428 10.70 6.53 23.85
CA ALA A 428 10.84 5.22 23.22
C ALA A 428 9.86 5.07 22.04
N ALA A 429 8.59 5.43 22.22
CA ALA A 429 7.58 5.39 21.16
C ALA A 429 7.93 6.32 19.99
N ALA A 430 8.32 7.58 20.28
CA ALA A 430 8.72 8.54 19.27
C ALA A 430 9.99 8.08 18.50
N THR A 431 10.97 7.53 19.22
CA THR A 431 12.20 6.99 18.62
C THR A 431 11.89 5.79 17.72
N SER A 432 10.98 4.91 18.14
CA SER A 432 10.56 3.74 17.35
C SER A 432 9.94 4.17 16.02
N LEU A 433 9.05 5.15 16.05
CA LEU A 433 8.45 5.70 14.83
C LEU A 433 9.49 6.38 13.94
N ALA A 434 10.38 7.19 14.53
CA ALA A 434 11.44 7.87 13.79
C ALA A 434 12.39 6.89 13.09
N LEU A 435 12.76 5.80 13.77
CA LEU A 435 13.59 4.74 13.20
C LEU A 435 12.87 4.02 12.05
N LEU A 436 11.61 3.63 12.23
CA LEU A 436 10.84 2.96 11.19
C LEU A 436 10.76 3.82 9.92
N VAL A 437 10.38 5.08 10.08
CA VAL A 437 10.33 6.06 8.97
C VAL A 437 11.71 6.26 8.35
N GLY A 438 12.76 6.37 9.18
CA GLY A 438 14.14 6.51 8.73
C GLY A 438 14.56 5.37 7.82
N TYR A 439 14.40 4.12 8.29
CA TYR A 439 14.78 2.92 7.55
C TYR A 439 14.00 2.75 6.23
N LEU A 440 12.69 2.98 6.25
CA LEU A 440 11.86 2.93 5.04
C LEU A 440 12.28 3.99 4.01
N ARG A 441 12.64 5.20 4.46
CA ARG A 441 13.09 6.28 3.56
C ARG A 441 14.50 6.06 3.02
N SER A 442 15.35 5.35 3.74
CA SER A 442 16.74 5.07 3.35
C SER A 442 16.95 3.67 2.78
N GLU A 443 15.90 2.98 2.36
CA GLU A 443 15.95 1.55 2.00
C GLU A 443 17.00 1.22 0.93
N ASP A 444 17.00 1.93 -0.20
CA ASP A 444 17.96 1.66 -1.28
C ASP A 444 19.41 1.84 -0.79
N THR A 445 19.65 2.89 0.00
CA THR A 445 20.96 3.15 0.61
C THR A 445 21.37 2.05 1.60
N MET A 446 20.43 1.52 2.38
CA MET A 446 20.69 0.44 3.32
C MET A 446 20.99 -0.88 2.59
N ILE A 447 20.23 -1.20 1.55
CA ILE A 447 20.48 -2.38 0.70
C ILE A 447 21.88 -2.30 0.08
N ASP A 448 22.26 -1.15 -0.48
CA ASP A 448 23.58 -0.94 -1.08
C ASP A 448 24.72 -1.07 -0.05
N ARG A 449 24.53 -0.51 1.15
CA ARG A 449 25.50 -0.64 2.25
C ARG A 449 25.67 -2.09 2.68
N VAL A 450 24.58 -2.79 2.96
CA VAL A 450 24.65 -4.20 3.39
C VAL A 450 25.30 -5.06 2.30
N SER A 451 24.93 -4.85 1.03
CA SER A 451 25.49 -5.58 -0.10
C SER A 451 26.99 -5.29 -0.34
N SER A 452 27.47 -4.10 0.03
CA SER A 452 28.88 -3.70 -0.14
C SER A 452 29.79 -4.13 1.01
N TYR A 453 29.28 -4.22 2.24
CA TYR A 453 30.01 -4.79 3.37
C TYR A 453 30.23 -6.31 3.25
N GLU A 454 29.39 -7.01 2.48
CA GLU A 454 29.49 -8.45 2.23
C GLU A 454 29.61 -8.73 0.71
N PRO A 455 30.71 -8.29 0.05
CA PRO A 455 30.87 -8.43 -1.39
C PRO A 455 30.88 -9.91 -1.79
N LYS A 456 30.32 -10.23 -2.98
CA LYS A 456 30.47 -11.56 -3.57
C LYS A 456 31.98 -11.90 -3.62
N PRO A 457 32.41 -13.12 -3.24
CA PRO A 457 33.69 -13.60 -3.73
C PRO A 457 33.65 -13.50 -5.25
N ALA A 458 34.65 -12.86 -5.85
CA ALA A 458 34.85 -12.92 -7.28
C ALA A 458 34.86 -14.41 -7.63
N ASN A 459 33.93 -14.85 -8.49
CA ASN A 459 33.85 -16.23 -8.93
C ASN A 459 35.26 -16.68 -9.36
N VAL A 460 35.89 -17.54 -8.57
CA VAL A 460 37.03 -18.34 -9.02
C VAL A 460 36.38 -19.52 -9.71
N HIS A 461 36.31 -19.38 -11.04
CA HIS A 461 36.05 -20.35 -12.11
C HIS A 461 35.22 -21.61 -11.82
#